data_AF-A0A413UXC0-F1
#
_entry.id   AF-A0A413UXC0-F1
#
_cell.length_a   1.000
_cell.length_b   1.000
_cell.length_c   1.000
_cell.angle_alpha   90.00
_cell.angle_beta   90.00
_cell.angle_gamma   90.00
#
_symmetry.space_group_name_H-M   'P 1'
#
loop_
_entity.id
_entity.type
_entity.pdbx_description
1 polymer ?
#
loop_
_entity_poly.entity_id
_entity_poly.type
_entity_poly.pdbx_seq_one_letter_code
_entity_poly.pdbx_strand_id
1 'polypeptide(L)'
;MKANLIFFLAIFIISALFIGHFRLTFSPFSISLPYWHRAVGVILIVAGCLVYNIGEHISGYKKGLDEGVEIVLKELKERYNHE
;
A
#
# COMPACT_ATOMS: atom_id res chain seq x y z
N MET A 1 -19.39 8.12 3.58
CA MET A 1 -18.03 7.90 3.04
C MET A 1 -17.08 9.06 3.29
N LYS A 2 -17.42 10.31 2.90
CA LYS A 2 -16.52 11.48 3.07
C LYS A 2 -16.17 11.80 4.53
N ALA A 3 -17.14 11.78 5.45
CA ALA A 3 -16.90 12.07 6.87
C ALA A 3 -15.94 11.06 7.54
N ASN A 4 -16.10 9.77 7.27
CA ASN A 4 -15.21 8.73 7.80
C ASN A 4 -13.78 8.90 7.29
N LEU A 5 -13.62 9.26 6.01
CA LEU A 5 -12.31 9.49 5.39
C LEU A 5 -11.61 10.69 6.01
N ILE A 6 -12.35 11.78 6.26
CA ILE A 6 -11.83 12.97 6.97
C ILE A 6 -11.42 12.61 8.40
N PHE A 7 -12.21 11.81 9.10
CA PHE A 7 -11.91 11.35 10.46
C PHE A 7 -10.63 10.50 10.52
N PHE A 8 -10.47 9.54 9.60
CA PHE A 8 -9.25 8.74 9.49
C PHE A 8 -8.02 9.59 9.17
N LEU A 9 -8.17 10.56 8.25
CA LEU A 9 -7.10 11.47 7.88
C LEU A 9 -6.65 12.32 9.08
N ALA A 10 -7.60 12.81 9.88
CA ALA A 10 -7.28 13.59 11.08
C ALA A 10 -6.48 12.77 12.11
N ILE A 11 -6.92 11.52 12.39
CA ILE A 11 -6.19 10.61 13.29
C ILE A 11 -4.79 10.30 12.78
N PHE A 12 -4.66 10.07 11.47
CA PHE A 12 -3.37 9.81 10.83
C PHE A 12 -2.41 10.99 11.00
N ILE A 13 -2.88 12.22 10.75
CA ILE A 13 -2.08 13.44 10.92
C ILE A 13 -1.65 13.62 12.38
N ILE A 14 -2.57 13.46 13.34
CA ILE A 14 -2.26 13.57 14.78
C ILE A 14 -1.20 12.53 15.18
N SER A 15 -1.31 11.29 14.70
CA SER A 15 -0.36 10.22 14.98
C SER A 15 1.02 10.52 14.39
N ALA A 16 1.08 11.03 13.16
CA ALA A 16 2.33 11.43 12.52
C ALA A 16 3.02 12.59 13.26
N LEU A 17 2.26 13.60 13.70
CA LEU A 17 2.78 14.71 14.51
C LEU A 17 3.31 14.23 15.87
N PHE A 18 2.64 13.23 16.48
CA PHE A 18 3.10 12.61 17.73
C PHE A 18 4.44 11.89 17.54
N ILE A 19 4.58 11.07 16.50
CA ILE A 19 5.82 10.35 16.17
C ILE A 19 6.97 11.34 15.84
N GLY A 20 6.65 12.44 15.15
CA GLY A 20 7.62 13.47 14.78
C GLY A 20 8.06 14.38 15.93
N HIS A 21 7.51 14.21 17.14
CA HIS A 21 7.66 15.12 18.28
C HIS A 21 7.44 16.58 17.88
N PHE A 22 6.30 16.86 17.23
CA PHE A 22 5.94 18.21 16.84
C PHE A 22 5.94 19.15 18.04
N ARG A 23 6.76 20.20 17.97
CA ARG A 23 6.84 21.26 18.96
C ARG A 23 6.44 22.57 18.30
N LEU A 24 5.40 23.19 18.85
CA LEU A 24 4.95 24.52 18.47
C LEU A 24 5.17 25.45 19.67
N THR A 25 6.10 26.38 19.53
CA THR A 25 6.42 27.41 20.54
C THR A 25 5.80 28.73 20.10
N PHE A 26 5.12 29.42 21.03
CA PHE A 26 4.36 30.65 20.75
C PHE A 26 5.13 31.95 21.06
N SER A 27 6.38 31.88 21.54
CA SER A 27 7.22 33.07 21.77
C SER A 27 8.72 32.72 21.75
N PRO A 28 9.50 33.22 20.77
CA PRO A 28 9.06 33.63 19.43
C PRO A 28 8.34 32.46 18.72
N PHE A 29 7.47 32.74 17.75
CA PHE A 29 6.80 31.68 16.98
C PHE A 29 7.84 30.77 16.32
N SER A 30 7.89 29.50 16.73
CA SER A 30 8.83 28.52 16.20
C SER A 30 8.15 27.16 16.08
N ILE A 31 8.20 26.60 14.87
CA ILE A 31 7.80 25.22 14.58
C ILE A 31 9.06 24.40 14.49
N SER A 32 9.17 23.38 15.34
CA SER A 32 10.26 22.42 15.27
C SER A 32 9.72 21.00 15.22
N LEU A 33 10.25 20.23 14.28
CA LEU A 33 9.98 18.81 14.11
C LEU A 33 11.30 18.04 14.18
N PRO A 34 11.92 17.92 15.38
CA PRO A 34 13.26 17.37 15.54
C PRO A 34 13.38 15.93 15.02
N TYR A 35 12.29 15.16 15.04
CA TYR A 35 12.29 13.74 14.64
C TYR A 35 11.37 13.45 13.44
N TRP A 36 11.14 14.42 12.55
CA TRP A 36 10.27 14.26 11.37
C TRP A 36 10.64 13.06 10.49
N HIS A 37 11.93 12.76 10.36
CA HIS A 37 12.46 11.64 9.58
C HIS A 37 11.93 10.28 10.07
N ARG A 38 11.61 10.14 11.37
CA ARG A 38 11.01 8.90 11.92
C ARG A 38 9.59 8.70 11.41
N ALA A 39 8.77 9.76 11.41
CA ALA A 39 7.42 9.71 10.88
C ALA A 39 7.42 9.40 9.39
N VAL A 40 8.31 10.04 8.61
CA VAL A 40 8.49 9.74 7.19
C VAL A 40 8.94 8.29 6.96
N GLY A 41 9.87 7.78 7.76
CA GLY A 41 10.32 6.40 7.68
C GLY A 41 9.18 5.38 7.86
N VAL A 42 8.30 5.60 8.85
CA VAL A 42 7.13 4.73 9.08
C VAL A 42 6.17 4.79 7.88
N ILE A 43 5.91 5.98 7.33
CA ILE A 43 5.04 6.14 6.16
C ILE A 43 5.60 5.39 4.95
N LEU A 44 6.92 5.48 4.72
CA LEU A 44 7.58 4.79 3.62
C LEU A 44 7.52 3.27 3.77
N ILE A 45 7.68 2.74 4.99
CA ILE A 45 7.55 1.29 5.25
C ILE A 45 6.14 0.82 4.93
N VAL A 46 5.11 1.53 5.42
CA VAL A 46 3.71 1.17 5.16
C VAL A 46 3.40 1.25 3.66
N ALA A 47 3.83 2.32 2.98
CA ALA A 47 3.67 2.46 1.54
C ALA A 47 4.38 1.33 0.77
N GLY A 48 5.61 0.98 1.17
CA GLY A 48 6.36 -0.13 0.59
C GLY A 48 5.65 -1.47 0.75
N CYS A 49 5.14 -1.78 1.94
CA CYS A 49 4.34 -2.99 2.17
C CYS A 49 3.07 -3.01 1.33
N LEU A 50 2.37 -1.89 1.17
CA LEU A 50 1.17 -1.82 0.34
C LEU A 50 1.48 -2.10 -1.13
N VAL A 51 2.52 -1.45 -1.68
CA VAL A 51 2.96 -1.66 -3.06
C VAL A 51 3.40 -3.10 -3.27
N TYR A 52 4.15 -3.68 -2.32
CA TYR A 52 4.58 -5.08 -2.39
C TYR A 52 3.38 -6.03 -2.43
N ASN A 53 2.41 -5.87 -1.53
CA ASN A 53 1.22 -6.74 -1.50
C ASN A 53 0.39 -6.64 -2.78
N ILE A 54 0.22 -5.43 -3.33
CA ILE A 54 -0.49 -5.24 -4.60
C ILE A 54 0.29 -5.92 -5.74
N GLY A 55 1.61 -5.74 -5.78
CA GLY A 55 2.48 -6.35 -6.78
C GLY A 55 2.41 -7.88 -6.77
N GLU A 56 2.53 -8.49 -5.58
CA GLU A 56 2.39 -9.94 -5.40
C GLU A 56 1.02 -10.44 -5.82
N HIS A 57 -0.05 -9.72 -5.47
CA HIS A 57 -1.40 -10.11 -5.86
C HIS A 57 -1.60 -10.11 -7.37
N ILE A 58 -1.13 -9.07 -8.07
CA ILE A 58 -1.21 -8.97 -9.54
C ILE A 58 -0.34 -10.04 -10.19
N SER A 59 0.87 -10.27 -9.68
CA SER A 59 1.78 -11.31 -10.16
C SER A 59 1.16 -12.70 -10.03
N GLY A 60 0.61 -13.01 -8.86
CA GLY A 60 -0.09 -14.27 -8.59
C GLY A 60 -1.31 -14.47 -9.50
N TYR A 61 -2.12 -13.42 -9.69
CA TYR A 61 -3.27 -13.48 -10.60
C TYR A 61 -2.84 -13.76 -12.04
N LYS A 62 -1.80 -13.06 -12.54
CA LYS A 62 -1.28 -13.25 -13.89
C LYS A 62 -0.76 -14.68 -14.09
N LYS A 63 -0.05 -15.21 -13.10
CA LYS A 63 0.46 -16.58 -13.13
C LYS A 63 -0.68 -17.60 -13.17
N GLY A 64 -1.68 -17.46 -12.31
CA GLY A 64 -2.84 -18.35 -12.30
C GLY A 64 -3.65 -18.30 -13.60
N LEU A 65 -3.73 -17.12 -14.25
CA LEU A 65 -4.38 -16.98 -15.55
C LEU A 65 -3.62 -17.72 -16.66
N ASP A 66 -2.29 -17.59 -16.70
CA ASP A 66 -1.43 -18.22 -17.71
C ASP A 66 -1.48 -19.76 -17.60
N GLU A 67 -1.38 -20.28 -16.38
CA GLU A 67 -1.53 -21.73 -16.10
C GLU A 67 -2.92 -22.23 -16.53
N GLY A 68 -3.98 -21.46 -16.25
CA GLY A 68 -5.34 -21.81 -16.67
C GLY A 68 -5.49 -21.86 -18.19
N VAL A 69 -4.91 -20.91 -18.92
CA VAL A 69 -4.91 -20.88 -20.39
C VAL A 69 -4.15 -22.07 -20.97
N GLU A 70 -2.99 -22.41 -20.40
CA GLU A 70 -2.20 -23.57 -20.84
C GLU A 70 -2.99 -24.88 -20.70
N ILE A 71 -3.66 -25.07 -19.57
CA ILE A 71 -4.51 -26.26 -19.33
C ILE A 71 -5.63 -26.34 -20.37
N VAL A 72 -6.34 -25.23 -20.62
CA VAL A 72 -7.43 -25.20 -21.60
C VAL A 72 -6.93 -25.49 -23.01
N LEU A 73 -5.79 -24.91 -23.41
CA LEU A 73 -5.19 -25.16 -24.73
C LEU A 73 -4.78 -26.63 -24.89
N LYS A 74 -4.24 -27.25 -23.85
CA LYS A 74 -3.86 -28.66 -23.86
C LYS A 74 -5.08 -29.56 -24.06
N GLU A 75 -6.14 -29.35 -23.27
CA GLU A 75 -7.40 -30.09 -23.38
C GLU A 75 -8.03 -29.94 -24.77
N LEU A 76 -8.05 -28.72 -25.32
CA LEU A 76 -8.56 -28.47 -26.69
C LEU A 76 -7.76 -29.22 -27.76
N LYS A 77 -6.43 -29.25 -27.64
CA LYS A 77 -5.56 -29.95 -28.58
C LYS A 77 -5.73 -31.46 -28.50
N GLU A 78 -5.91 -32.02 -27.31
CA GLU A 78 -6.20 -33.44 -27.12
C GLU A 78 -7.55 -33.81 -27.75
N ARG A 79 -8.59 -33.00 -27.58
CA ARG A 79 -9.90 -33.22 -28.23
C ARG A 79 -9.82 -33.16 -29.75
N TYR A 80 -9.13 -32.17 -30.30
CA TYR A 80 -8.98 -32.03 -31.76
C TYR A 80 -8.21 -33.20 -32.40
N ASN A 81 -7.25 -33.78 -31.70
CA ASN A 81 -6.47 -34.94 -32.19
C ASN A 81 -7.22 -36.28 -32.03
N HIS A 82 -8.31 -36.32 -31.26
CA HIS A 82 -9.13 -37.50 -31.04
C HIS A 82 -10.37 -37.57 -31.97
N GLU A 83 -10.64 -36.51 -32.75
CA GLU A 83 -11.56 -36.50 -33.89
C GLU A 83 -10.80 -36.75 -35.21
#